data_AF-A0A438J5Z3-F1
#
_entry.id   AF-A0A438J5Z3-F1
#
_cell.length_a   1.000
_cell.length_b   1.000
_cell.length_c   1.000
_cell.angle_alpha   90.00
_cell.angle_beta   90.00
_cell.angle_gamma   90.00
#
_symmetry.space_group_name_H-M   'P 1'
#
loop_
_entity.id
_entity.type
_entity.pdbx_description
1 polymer ?
#
loop_
_entity_poly.entity_id
_entity_poly.type
_entity_poly.pdbx_seq_one_letter_code
_entity_poly.pdbx_strand_id
1 'polypeptide(L)'
;MVGLSFCDFVGTREEKAQMAEYRKKEWPRRYKNGSHLWQLALQKRKEGRCPLEPGEVAVILRAMGYPKETQIYVASGKVYGGQNRMAPLRNMFPNLVTKEELATKEELDGFRKHVTSLAALDFLVCLKSDVFVMTHGGNFAKLIIGARRYMGHRLKSIKPDKGLMSKSFGDPYMGWATFVEDVVVTHQTRTDCLKKLSQTMTSGRTL
;
A
#
# COMPACT_ATOMS: atom_id res chain seq x y z
N MET A 1 2.83 10.06 2.36
CA MET A 1 1.91 9.05 2.97
C MET A 1 2.32 8.70 4.41
N VAL A 2 3.55 8.25 4.64
CA VAL A 2 4.09 7.89 5.98
C VAL A 2 4.08 9.09 6.95
N GLY A 3 4.55 10.27 6.51
CA GLY A 3 4.52 11.49 7.32
C GLY A 3 3.11 11.91 7.76
N LEU A 4 2.17 11.97 6.80
CA LEU A 4 0.76 12.33 7.01
C LEU A 4 0.00 11.37 7.95
N SER A 5 0.43 10.11 8.06
CA SER A 5 -0.26 9.13 8.89
C SER A 5 -0.08 9.38 10.40
N PHE A 6 0.99 10.08 10.80
CA PHE A 6 1.36 10.27 12.21
C PHE A 6 1.44 8.95 13.00
N CYS A 7 1.73 7.83 12.33
CA CYS A 7 2.01 6.54 12.95
C CYS A 7 3.50 6.40 13.29
N ASP A 8 3.82 5.49 14.21
CA ASP A 8 5.21 5.07 14.44
C ASP A 8 5.52 3.82 13.62
N PHE A 9 6.71 3.83 13.01
CA PHE A 9 7.20 2.77 12.12
C PHE A 9 8.43 2.07 12.69
N VAL A 10 8.74 2.20 13.99
CA VAL A 10 9.90 1.55 14.63
C VAL A 10 11.20 1.89 13.87
N GLY A 11 11.53 3.18 13.77
CA GLY A 11 12.77 3.68 13.15
C GLY A 11 13.88 3.98 14.15
N THR A 12 15.07 4.28 13.65
CA THR A 12 16.18 4.76 14.51
C THR A 12 15.85 6.11 15.13
N ARG A 13 16.63 6.54 16.13
CA ARG A 13 16.42 7.84 16.79
C ARG A 13 16.53 8.99 15.79
N GLU A 14 17.46 8.90 14.85
CA GLU A 14 17.69 9.87 13.78
C GLU A 14 16.51 9.90 12.81
N GLU A 15 16.04 8.73 12.36
CA GLU A 15 14.89 8.64 11.47
C GLU A 15 13.62 9.21 12.12
N LYS A 16 13.43 8.98 13.42
CA LYS A 16 12.30 9.54 14.18
C LYS A 16 12.41 11.06 14.32
N ALA A 17 13.61 11.58 14.57
CA ALA A 17 13.85 13.02 14.64
C ALA A 17 13.57 13.74 13.31
N GLN A 18 14.10 13.20 12.20
CA GLN A 18 13.84 13.73 10.85
C GLN A 18 12.35 13.71 10.51
N MET A 19 11.64 12.63 10.86
CA MET A 19 10.21 12.54 10.64
C MET A 19 9.42 13.53 11.50
N ALA A 20 9.84 13.78 12.74
CA ALA A 20 9.22 14.77 13.60
C ALA A 20 9.38 16.19 13.04
N GLU A 21 10.57 16.54 12.56
CA GLU A 21 10.84 17.82 11.91
C GLU A 21 10.00 18.01 10.63
N TYR A 22 9.97 16.99 9.77
CA TYR A 22 9.13 16.99 8.57
C TYR A 22 7.64 17.18 8.91
N ARG A 23 7.13 16.47 9.93
CA ARG A 23 5.73 16.60 10.38
C ARG A 23 5.43 17.97 10.99
N LYS A 24 6.37 18.59 11.71
CA LYS A 24 6.23 19.96 12.23
C LYS A 24 6.12 20.97 11.09
N LYS A 25 6.94 20.82 10.05
CA LYS A 25 6.94 21.70 8.88
C LYS A 25 5.65 21.59 8.06
N GLU A 26 5.27 20.37 7.69
CA GLU A 26 4.15 20.13 6.78
C GLU A 26 2.77 20.19 7.46
N TRP A 27 2.67 19.75 8.73
CA TRP A 27 1.40 19.68 9.47
C TRP A 27 1.51 20.24 10.90
N PRO A 28 1.82 21.55 11.07
CA PRO A 28 2.09 22.16 12.37
C PRO A 28 0.90 22.06 13.34
N ARG A 29 -0.33 22.27 12.86
CA ARG A 29 -1.55 22.15 13.68
C ARG A 29 -1.74 20.73 14.22
N ARG A 30 -1.58 19.72 13.35
CA ARG A 30 -1.78 18.31 13.72
C ARG A 30 -0.66 17.79 14.62
N TYR A 31 0.55 18.32 14.44
CA TYR A 31 1.68 18.03 15.32
C TYR A 31 1.44 18.55 16.74
N LYS A 32 0.98 19.80 16.89
CA LYS A 32 0.67 20.42 18.19
C LYS A 32 -0.38 19.65 18.99
N ASN A 33 -1.37 19.05 18.32
CA ASN A 33 -2.42 18.24 18.96
C ASN A 33 -1.92 16.89 19.53
N GLY A 34 -0.61 16.67 19.64
CA GLY A 34 -0.05 15.43 20.19
C GLY A 34 -0.30 14.19 19.33
N SER A 35 -0.70 14.34 18.07
CA SER A 35 -1.11 13.19 17.24
C SER A 35 0.04 12.24 16.86
N HIS A 36 1.28 12.68 17.12
CA HIS A 36 2.54 11.96 16.98
C HIS A 36 2.95 11.18 18.24
N LEU A 37 2.26 11.39 19.37
CA LEU A 37 2.56 10.72 20.63
C LEU A 37 2.38 9.21 20.48
N TRP A 38 3.28 8.46 21.13
CA TRP A 38 3.37 7.01 21.01
C TRP A 38 2.05 6.29 21.28
N GLN A 39 1.35 6.66 22.36
CA GLN A 39 0.08 6.03 22.75
C GLN A 39 -0.98 6.13 21.64
N LEU A 40 -1.15 7.32 21.06
CA LEU A 40 -2.13 7.54 19.99
C LEU A 40 -1.66 6.90 18.67
N ALA A 41 -0.37 6.92 18.39
CA ALA A 41 0.20 6.26 17.22
C ALA A 41 -0.02 4.74 17.26
N LEU A 42 0.17 4.12 18.44
CA LEU A 42 -0.06 2.70 18.66
C LEU A 42 -1.55 2.35 18.54
N GLN A 43 -2.43 3.17 19.12
CA GLN A 43 -3.88 2.99 18.99
C GLN A 43 -4.33 3.05 17.53
N LYS A 44 -3.83 4.03 16.75
CA LYS A 44 -4.10 4.11 15.30
C LYS A 44 -3.63 2.87 14.55
N ARG A 45 -2.50 2.28 14.95
CA ARG A 45 -2.00 1.04 14.34
C ARG A 45 -2.94 -0.13 14.63
N LYS A 46 -3.35 -0.29 15.89
CA LYS A 46 -4.35 -1.27 16.33
C LYS A 46 -5.69 -1.14 15.59
N GLU A 47 -6.13 0.09 15.34
CA GLU A 47 -7.34 0.38 14.57
C GLU A 47 -7.17 0.20 13.04
N GLY A 48 -5.98 -0.19 12.56
CA GLY A 48 -5.71 -0.34 11.14
C GLY A 48 -5.72 0.99 10.37
N ARG A 49 -5.48 2.12 11.04
CA ARG A 49 -5.46 3.47 10.40
C ARG A 49 -4.10 3.82 9.80
N CYS A 50 -3.02 3.16 10.25
CA CYS A 50 -1.67 3.35 9.70
C CYS A 50 -1.54 2.79 8.28
N PRO A 51 -0.63 3.31 7.44
CA PRO A 51 -0.23 2.66 6.20
C PRO A 51 0.60 1.41 6.50
N LEU A 52 0.56 0.43 5.60
CA LEU A 52 1.37 -0.78 5.71
C LEU A 52 2.84 -0.52 5.35
N GLU A 53 3.74 -1.19 6.06
CA GLU A 53 5.17 -1.23 5.76
C GLU A 53 5.48 -2.20 4.61
N PRO A 54 6.59 -2.00 3.86
CA PRO A 54 6.95 -2.89 2.75
C PRO A 54 7.04 -4.37 3.17
N GLY A 55 7.54 -4.66 4.38
CA GLY A 55 7.57 -6.01 4.93
C GLY A 55 6.17 -6.59 5.19
N GLU A 56 5.24 -5.81 5.75
CA GLU A 56 3.86 -6.26 5.97
C GLU A 56 3.16 -6.56 4.64
N VAL A 57 3.39 -5.73 3.62
CA VAL A 57 2.87 -5.96 2.26
C VAL A 57 3.42 -7.27 1.69
N ALA A 58 4.72 -7.53 1.86
CA ALA A 58 5.36 -8.74 1.37
C ALA A 58 4.74 -10.00 1.99
N VAL A 59 4.50 -9.96 3.30
CA VAL A 59 3.85 -11.05 4.05
C VAL A 59 2.43 -11.32 3.54
N ILE A 60 1.64 -10.28 3.30
CA ILE A 60 0.28 -10.40 2.76
C ILE A 60 0.31 -11.00 1.35
N LEU A 61 1.20 -10.52 0.47
CA LEU A 61 1.33 -11.05 -0.88
C LEU A 61 1.69 -12.55 -0.87
N ARG A 62 2.61 -12.94 0.02
CA ARG A 62 2.96 -14.35 0.18
C ARG A 62 1.81 -15.18 0.72
N ALA A 63 1.06 -14.66 1.69
CA ALA A 63 -0.13 -15.31 2.23
C ALA A 63 -1.27 -15.44 1.21
N MET A 64 -1.35 -14.51 0.24
CA MET A 64 -2.28 -14.62 -0.89
C MET A 64 -1.85 -15.64 -1.96
N GLY A 65 -0.67 -16.26 -1.82
CA GLY A 65 -0.16 -17.27 -2.74
C GLY A 65 0.61 -16.71 -3.95
N TYR A 66 1.04 -15.44 -3.92
CA TYR A 66 1.90 -14.91 -4.99
C TYR A 66 3.31 -15.53 -4.90
N PRO A 67 3.84 -16.07 -6.01
CA PRO A 67 5.17 -16.67 -6.04
C PRO A 67 6.25 -15.59 -5.95
N LYS A 68 7.46 -15.97 -5.52
CA LYS A 68 8.60 -15.03 -5.36
C LYS A 68 9.02 -14.41 -6.70
N GLU A 69 8.75 -15.09 -7.80
CA GLU A 69 9.04 -14.66 -9.17
C GLU A 69 8.13 -13.52 -9.66
N THR A 70 7.07 -13.19 -8.90
CA THR A 70 6.14 -12.10 -9.24
C THR A 70 6.90 -10.80 -9.41
N GLN A 71 6.72 -10.15 -10.57
CA GLN A 71 7.27 -8.83 -10.84
C GLN A 71 6.46 -7.77 -10.09
N ILE A 72 7.12 -7.01 -9.22
CA ILE A 72 6.46 -5.99 -8.39
C ILE A 72 7.00 -4.61 -8.74
N TYR A 73 6.12 -3.76 -9.25
CA TYR A 73 6.40 -2.34 -9.40
C TYR A 73 6.11 -1.58 -8.11
N VAL A 74 7.07 -0.79 -7.61
CA VAL A 74 6.90 0.00 -6.40
C VAL A 74 6.65 1.47 -6.75
N ALA A 75 5.38 1.85 -6.75
CA ALA A 75 4.94 3.24 -6.89
C ALA A 75 5.17 4.02 -5.57
N SER A 76 6.39 4.52 -5.38
CA SER A 76 6.74 5.36 -4.24
C SER A 76 7.68 6.49 -4.63
N GLY A 77 7.51 7.63 -3.95
CA GLY A 77 8.56 8.63 -3.81
C GLY A 77 9.69 8.14 -2.90
N LYS A 78 10.44 9.07 -2.30
CA LYS A 78 11.51 8.75 -1.33
C LYS A 78 10.96 7.89 -0.18
N VAL A 79 11.42 6.65 -0.10
CA VAL A 79 11.01 5.68 0.93
C VAL A 79 11.64 6.08 2.26
N TYR A 80 10.83 6.13 3.32
CA TYR A 80 11.33 6.36 4.68
C TYR A 80 12.24 5.19 5.09
N GLY A 81 13.42 5.48 5.63
CA GLY A 81 14.44 4.47 5.93
C GLY A 81 15.09 3.79 4.72
N GLY A 82 14.85 4.30 3.51
CA GLY A 82 15.57 3.93 2.29
C GLY A 82 15.55 2.43 1.98
N GLN A 83 16.70 1.90 1.58
CA GLN A 83 16.85 0.49 1.19
C GLN A 83 16.64 -0.47 2.35
N ASN A 84 16.98 -0.09 3.59
CA ASN A 84 16.81 -0.95 4.77
C ASN A 84 15.35 -1.35 4.99
N ARG A 85 14.43 -0.41 4.76
CA ARG A 85 12.97 -0.68 4.85
C ARG A 85 12.42 -1.46 3.67
N MET A 86 13.09 -1.38 2.53
CA MET A 86 12.74 -2.14 1.33
C MET A 86 13.32 -3.55 1.35
N ALA A 87 14.35 -3.83 2.16
CA ALA A 87 15.03 -5.11 2.21
C ALA A 87 14.09 -6.30 2.49
N PRO A 88 13.14 -6.24 3.45
CA PRO A 88 12.20 -7.35 3.66
C PRO A 88 11.36 -7.67 2.43
N LEU A 89 10.90 -6.64 1.70
CA LEU A 89 10.12 -6.82 0.48
C LEU A 89 10.98 -7.40 -0.65
N ARG A 90 12.20 -6.89 -0.84
CA ARG A 90 13.15 -7.35 -1.86
C ARG A 90 13.63 -8.79 -1.59
N ASN A 91 13.79 -9.18 -0.32
CA ASN A 91 14.18 -10.53 0.05
C ASN A 91 13.08 -11.57 -0.26
N MET A 92 11.80 -11.18 -0.14
CA MET A 92 10.67 -12.05 -0.45
C MET A 92 10.34 -12.08 -1.94
N PHE A 93 10.55 -10.95 -2.64
CA PHE A 93 10.31 -10.79 -4.07
C PHE A 93 11.53 -10.13 -4.73
N PRO A 94 12.45 -10.90 -5.32
CA PRO A 94 13.65 -10.34 -5.94
C PRO A 94 13.37 -9.47 -7.18
N ASN A 95 12.26 -9.73 -7.88
CA ASN A 95 11.86 -9.02 -9.11
C ASN A 95 11.14 -7.70 -8.81
N LEU A 96 11.77 -6.85 -7.98
CA LEU A 96 11.28 -5.52 -7.66
C LEU A 96 11.77 -4.51 -8.69
N VAL A 97 10.84 -3.75 -9.26
CA VAL A 97 11.12 -2.72 -10.25
C VAL A 97 10.67 -1.35 -9.74
N THR A 98 11.48 -0.32 -9.94
CA THR A 98 11.12 1.07 -9.66
C THR A 98 11.14 1.94 -10.92
N LYS A 99 10.58 3.15 -10.86
CA LYS A 99 10.59 4.09 -12.00
C LYS A 99 12.00 4.37 -12.52
N GLU A 100 13.00 4.38 -11.64
CA GLU A 100 14.41 4.57 -11.99
C GLU A 100 15.03 3.39 -12.74
N GLU A 101 14.39 2.22 -12.69
CA GLU A 101 14.78 1.01 -13.43
C GLU A 101 13.97 0.85 -14.73
N LEU A 102 12.79 1.46 -14.85
CA LEU A 102 11.95 1.40 -16.05
C LEU A 102 12.34 2.39 -17.15
N ALA A 103 12.90 3.55 -16.78
CA ALA A 103 13.20 4.64 -17.70
C ALA A 103 14.64 5.12 -17.50
N THR A 104 15.24 5.66 -18.56
CA THR A 104 16.61 6.18 -18.46
C THR A 104 16.65 7.46 -17.62
N LYS A 105 17.85 7.82 -17.13
CA LYS A 105 18.00 9.04 -16.33
C LYS A 105 17.62 10.28 -17.14
N GLU A 106 17.92 10.27 -18.43
CA GLU A 106 17.65 11.34 -19.38
C GLU A 106 16.15 11.52 -19.60
N GLU A 107 15.40 10.42 -19.76
CA GLU A 107 13.94 10.44 -19.88
C GLU A 107 13.28 10.94 -18.59
N LEU A 108 13.78 10.49 -17.43
CA LEU A 108 13.25 10.90 -16.12
C LEU A 108 13.55 12.35 -15.78
N ASP A 109 14.65 12.93 -16.28
CA ASP A 109 15.06 14.30 -15.92
C ASP A 109 14.04 15.34 -16.39
N GLY A 110 13.41 15.10 -17.54
CA GLY A 110 12.29 15.92 -18.03
C GLY A 110 11.11 15.97 -17.05
N PHE A 111 10.84 14.87 -16.34
CA PHE A 111 9.74 14.77 -15.37
C PHE A 111 10.14 15.19 -13.95
N ARG A 112 11.43 15.19 -13.60
CA ARG A 112 11.92 15.55 -12.25
C ARG A 112 11.60 16.99 -11.85
N LYS A 113 11.46 17.89 -12.82
CA LYS A 113 11.06 19.30 -12.57
C LYS A 113 9.69 19.41 -11.90
N HIS A 114 8.81 18.43 -12.09
CA HIS A 114 7.46 18.42 -11.54
C HIS A 114 7.16 17.10 -10.83
N VAL A 115 7.09 17.15 -9.49
CA VAL A 115 6.75 15.98 -8.64
C VAL A 115 5.43 15.32 -9.06
N THR A 116 4.48 16.12 -9.55
CA THR A 116 3.20 15.64 -10.09
C THR A 116 3.35 14.81 -11.35
N SER A 117 4.33 15.11 -12.20
CA SER A 117 4.57 14.37 -13.44
C SER A 117 5.19 13.00 -13.17
N LEU A 118 6.12 12.92 -12.21
CA LEU A 118 6.63 11.63 -11.73
C LEU A 118 5.50 10.76 -11.14
N ALA A 119 4.57 11.37 -10.40
CA ALA A 119 3.40 10.65 -9.89
C ALA A 119 2.43 10.20 -10.99
N ALA A 120 2.42 10.86 -12.15
CA ALA A 120 1.62 10.44 -13.30
C ALA A 120 2.17 9.17 -13.96
N LEU A 121 3.50 9.00 -13.99
CA LEU A 121 4.13 7.75 -14.42
C LEU A 121 3.75 6.60 -13.49
N ASP A 122 3.86 6.81 -12.17
CA ASP A 122 3.43 5.85 -11.16
C ASP A 122 1.95 5.47 -11.34
N PHE A 123 1.10 6.46 -11.65
CA PHE A 123 -0.33 6.25 -11.91
C PHE A 123 -0.56 5.36 -13.13
N LEU A 124 0.13 5.61 -14.25
CA LEU A 124 -0.03 4.85 -15.48
C LEU A 124 0.38 3.38 -15.30
N VAL A 125 1.52 3.13 -14.66
CA VAL A 125 1.99 1.76 -14.38
C VAL A 125 1.00 1.05 -13.45
N CYS A 126 0.55 1.71 -12.38
CA CYS A 126 -0.45 1.16 -11.48
C CYS A 126 -1.84 1.00 -12.12
N LEU A 127 -2.15 1.72 -13.20
CA LEU A 127 -3.41 1.61 -13.91
C LEU A 127 -3.41 0.39 -14.85
N LYS A 128 -2.26 0.10 -15.47
CA LYS A 128 -2.08 -0.98 -16.44
C LYS A 128 -1.63 -2.31 -15.84
N SER A 129 -1.20 -2.34 -14.58
CA SER A 129 -0.81 -3.59 -13.91
C SER A 129 -1.97 -4.58 -13.75
N ASP A 130 -1.69 -5.89 -13.75
CA ASP A 130 -2.73 -6.91 -13.53
C ASP A 130 -3.37 -6.83 -12.15
N VAL A 131 -2.53 -6.56 -11.15
CA VAL A 131 -2.90 -6.44 -9.74
C VAL A 131 -2.41 -5.11 -9.20
N PHE A 132 -3.28 -4.38 -8.51
CA PHE A 132 -2.92 -3.17 -7.78
C PHE A 132 -3.12 -3.39 -6.29
N VAL A 133 -2.08 -3.19 -5.48
CA VAL A 133 -2.15 -3.28 -4.02
C VAL A 133 -1.89 -1.92 -3.41
N MET A 134 -2.83 -1.44 -2.59
CA MET A 134 -2.67 -0.15 -1.91
C MET A 134 -2.22 -0.34 -0.46
N THR A 135 -1.19 0.39 -0.05
CA THR A 135 -0.72 0.41 1.35
C THR A 135 -1.53 1.36 2.23
N HIS A 136 -2.20 2.34 1.62
CA HIS A 136 -3.03 3.33 2.30
C HIS A 136 -4.14 3.85 1.39
N GLY A 137 -5.30 4.17 1.97
CA GLY A 137 -6.44 4.77 1.27
C GLY A 137 -6.28 6.27 0.98
N GLY A 138 -5.15 6.69 0.42
CA GLY A 138 -4.92 8.08 -0.01
C GLY A 138 -5.60 8.43 -1.33
N ASN A 139 -5.54 9.69 -1.74
CA ASN A 139 -6.15 10.17 -3.00
C ASN A 139 -5.61 9.41 -4.23
N PHE A 140 -4.32 9.13 -4.26
CA PHE A 140 -3.67 8.35 -5.32
C PHE A 140 -4.31 6.95 -5.48
N ALA A 141 -4.48 6.22 -4.38
CA ALA A 141 -5.11 4.90 -4.40
C ALA A 141 -6.58 4.99 -4.84
N LYS A 142 -7.33 5.98 -4.35
CA LYS A 142 -8.73 6.19 -4.75
C LYS A 142 -8.86 6.49 -6.25
N LEU A 143 -7.94 7.27 -6.81
CA LEU A 143 -7.91 7.60 -8.23
C LEU A 143 -7.69 6.34 -9.09
N ILE A 144 -6.71 5.50 -8.72
CA ILE A 144 -6.41 4.26 -9.46
C ILE A 144 -7.57 3.28 -9.39
N ILE A 145 -8.13 3.07 -8.19
CA ILE A 145 -9.32 2.23 -8.04
C ILE A 145 -10.42 2.80 -8.93
N GLY A 146 -10.78 4.07 -8.78
CA GLY A 146 -11.83 4.72 -9.57
C GLY A 146 -11.63 4.56 -11.08
N ALA A 147 -10.41 4.73 -11.58
CA ALA A 147 -10.09 4.57 -12.99
C ALA A 147 -10.17 3.11 -13.46
N ARG A 148 -9.63 2.14 -12.70
CA ARG A 148 -9.74 0.70 -13.00
C ARG A 148 -11.20 0.24 -12.97
N ARG A 149 -11.99 0.82 -12.07
CA ARG A 149 -13.44 0.61 -11.98
C ARG A 149 -14.15 1.15 -13.23
N TYR A 150 -13.87 2.40 -13.59
CA TYR A 150 -14.45 3.06 -14.77
C TYR A 150 -14.15 2.31 -16.08
N MET A 151 -12.93 1.78 -16.25
CA MET A 151 -12.53 1.01 -17.44
C MET A 151 -13.05 -0.44 -17.47
N GLY A 152 -14.06 -0.76 -16.67
CA GLY A 152 -14.74 -2.06 -16.72
C GLY A 152 -14.23 -3.11 -15.73
N HIS A 153 -13.53 -2.71 -14.67
CA HIS A 153 -13.24 -3.57 -13.51
C HIS A 153 -12.55 -4.92 -13.82
N ARG A 154 -11.82 -5.03 -14.93
CA ARG A 154 -11.20 -6.31 -15.33
C ARG A 154 -9.98 -6.65 -14.49
N LEU A 155 -9.25 -5.63 -14.04
CA LEU A 155 -7.97 -5.78 -13.36
C LEU A 155 -8.15 -5.76 -11.84
N LYS A 156 -7.47 -6.67 -11.13
CA LYS A 156 -7.67 -6.90 -9.69
C LYS A 156 -7.12 -5.73 -8.87
N SER A 157 -7.91 -5.22 -7.94
CA SER A 157 -7.47 -4.24 -6.95
C SER A 157 -7.60 -4.83 -5.55
N ILE A 158 -6.50 -4.88 -4.81
CA ILE A 158 -6.42 -5.44 -3.46
C ILE A 158 -6.35 -4.30 -2.47
N LYS A 159 -7.30 -4.30 -1.53
CA LYS A 159 -7.28 -3.43 -0.35
C LYS A 159 -6.99 -4.27 0.90
N PRO A 160 -5.71 -4.35 1.31
CA PRO A 160 -5.29 -5.04 2.52
C PRO A 160 -6.15 -4.67 3.74
N ASP A 161 -6.54 -5.67 4.52
CA ASP A 161 -7.15 -5.43 5.83
C ASP A 161 -6.09 -5.14 6.89
N LYS A 162 -5.97 -3.86 7.22
CA LYS A 162 -4.95 -3.37 8.14
C LYS A 162 -5.28 -3.67 9.61
N GLY A 163 -6.56 -3.88 9.92
CA GLY A 163 -7.00 -4.28 11.26
C GLY A 163 -6.64 -5.74 11.51
N LEU A 164 -6.87 -6.61 10.51
CA LEU A 164 -6.40 -7.99 10.54
C LEU A 164 -4.88 -8.05 10.75
N MET A 165 -4.11 -7.30 9.94
CA MET A 165 -2.64 -7.25 10.11
C MET A 165 -2.23 -6.83 11.50
N SER A 166 -2.81 -5.76 12.05
CA SER A 166 -2.44 -5.31 13.39
C SER A 166 -2.79 -6.32 14.48
N LYS A 167 -3.82 -7.16 14.29
CA LYS A 167 -4.15 -8.25 15.22
C LYS A 167 -3.18 -9.40 15.07
N SER A 168 -2.95 -9.87 13.85
CA SER A 168 -2.07 -11.01 13.58
C SER A 168 -0.62 -10.75 13.98
N PHE A 169 -0.07 -9.55 13.73
CA PHE A 169 1.29 -9.22 14.16
C PHE A 169 1.40 -8.94 15.67
N GLY A 170 0.27 -8.72 16.35
CA GLY A 170 0.23 -8.51 17.80
C GLY A 170 0.06 -9.80 18.60
N ASP A 171 -0.27 -10.92 17.95
CA ASP A 171 -0.53 -12.20 18.58
C ASP A 171 0.67 -13.16 18.39
N PRO A 172 1.43 -13.46 19.46
CA PRO A 172 2.59 -14.35 19.37
C PRO A 172 2.21 -15.82 19.14
N TYR A 173 0.95 -16.20 19.32
CA TYR A 173 0.47 -17.57 19.12
C TYR A 173 -0.13 -17.81 17.74
N MET A 174 -0.20 -16.76 16.90
CA MET A 174 -0.75 -16.87 15.55
C MET A 174 0.17 -17.68 14.64
N GLY A 175 -0.28 -18.88 14.25
CA GLY A 175 0.43 -19.72 13.29
C GLY A 175 0.31 -19.22 11.85
N TRP A 176 1.31 -19.54 11.02
CA TRP A 176 1.32 -19.16 9.59
C TRP A 176 0.08 -19.69 8.84
N ALA A 177 -0.34 -20.92 9.11
CA ALA A 177 -1.50 -21.53 8.45
C ALA A 177 -2.79 -20.75 8.71
N THR A 178 -3.08 -20.43 9.98
CA THR A 178 -4.25 -19.64 10.39
C THR A 178 -4.20 -18.24 9.79
N PHE A 179 -3.02 -17.61 9.78
CA PHE A 179 -2.84 -16.30 9.15
C PHE A 179 -3.15 -16.31 7.65
N VAL A 180 -2.68 -17.33 6.92
CA VAL A 180 -2.96 -17.49 5.49
C VAL A 180 -4.46 -17.65 5.25
N GLU A 181 -5.13 -18.48 6.04
CA GLU A 181 -6.56 -18.69 5.96
C GLU A 181 -7.34 -17.39 6.18
N ASP A 182 -7.02 -16.66 7.25
CA ASP A 182 -7.63 -15.36 7.57
C ASP A 182 -7.42 -14.35 6.44
N VAL A 183 -6.21 -14.27 5.88
CA VAL A 183 -5.89 -13.37 4.76
C VAL A 183 -6.71 -13.77 3.53
N VAL A 184 -6.77 -15.04 3.19
CA VAL A 184 -7.54 -15.52 2.02
C VAL A 184 -9.03 -15.19 2.21
N VAL A 185 -9.62 -15.58 3.33
CA VAL A 185 -11.05 -15.36 3.63
C VAL A 185 -11.39 -13.87 3.62
N THR A 186 -10.58 -13.04 4.29
CA THR A 186 -10.82 -11.60 4.39
C THR A 186 -10.71 -10.89 3.03
N HIS A 187 -9.83 -11.36 2.14
CA HIS A 187 -9.57 -10.72 0.86
C HIS A 187 -10.39 -11.28 -0.30
N GLN A 188 -11.15 -12.37 -0.12
CA GLN A 188 -12.11 -12.87 -1.11
C GLN A 188 -13.18 -11.84 -1.48
N THR A 189 -13.68 -11.05 -0.52
CA THR A 189 -14.71 -10.03 -0.75
C THR A 189 -14.15 -8.63 -1.06
N ARG A 190 -12.84 -8.45 -0.88
CA ARG A 190 -12.13 -7.17 -0.99
C ARG A 190 -11.20 -7.10 -2.19
N THR A 191 -11.15 -8.17 -2.95
CA THR A 191 -10.57 -8.19 -4.29
C THR A 191 -11.70 -7.86 -5.25
N ASP A 192 -11.75 -6.61 -5.71
CA ASP A 192 -12.74 -6.15 -6.68
C ASP A 192 -12.49 -6.87 -8.01
N CYS A 193 -13.02 -8.08 -8.14
CA CYS A 193 -13.27 -8.72 -9.41
C CYS A 193 -14.77 -9.01 -9.42
N LEU A 194 -15.46 -8.53 -10.46
CA LEU A 194 -16.92 -8.64 -10.63
C LEU A 194 -17.38 -10.09 -10.68
N LYS A 195 -17.47 -10.79 -9.55
CA LYS A 195 -18.24 -12.03 -9.45
C LYS A 195 -19.72 -11.78 -9.14
N LYS A 196 -20.10 -10.55 -8.73
CA LYS A 196 -21.48 -10.25 -8.28
C LYS A 196 -22.39 -9.50 -9.26
N LEU A 197 -21.90 -9.00 -10.39
CA LEU A 197 -22.75 -8.29 -11.37
C LEU A 197 -23.21 -9.16 -12.55
N SER A 198 -22.70 -10.38 -12.71
CA SER A 198 -23.21 -11.30 -13.74
C SER A 198 -24.43 -12.12 -13.29
N GLN A 199 -24.81 -12.08 -12.00
CA GLN A 199 -25.99 -12.80 -11.50
C GLN A 199 -27.27 -11.94 -11.45
N THR A 200 -27.17 -10.63 -11.66
CA THR A 200 -28.32 -9.71 -11.66
C THR A 200 -28.78 -9.26 -13.05
N MET A 201 -28.09 -9.68 -14.12
CA MET A 201 -28.42 -9.35 -15.52
C MET A 201 -29.01 -10.53 -16.31
N THR A 202 -29.51 -11.58 -15.64
CA THR A 202 -30.22 -12.72 -16.27
C THR A 202 -31.69 -12.83 -15.88
N SER A 203 -32.27 -11.81 -15.25
CA SER A 203 -33.74 -11.71 -15.12
C SER A 203 -34.26 -10.56 -15.99
N GLY A 204 -34.08 -10.70 -17.30
CA GLY A 204 -34.91 -9.99 -18.26
C GLY A 204 -36.34 -10.51 -18.13
N ARG A 205 -37.20 -9.77 -17.42
CA ARG A 205 -38.65 -9.87 -17.59
C ARG A 205 -39.05 -8.86 -18.65
N THR A 206 -39.32 -9.39 -19.83
CA THR A 206 -40.19 -8.82 -20.84
C THR A 206 -41.56 -8.56 -20.23
N LEU A 207 -41.99 -7.31 -20.21
CA LEU A 207 -43.30 -6.79 -20.63
C LEU A 207 -43.24 -5.26 -20.59
#